data_AF-A0A0N5B969-F1
#
_entry.id   AF-A0A0N5B969-F1
#
_cell.length_a   1.000
_cell.length_b   1.000
_cell.length_c   1.000
_cell.angle_alpha   90.00
_cell.angle_beta   90.00
_cell.angle_gamma   90.00
#
_symmetry.space_group_name_H-M   'P 1'
#
loop_
_entity.id
_entity.type
_entity.pdbx_description
1 polymer ?
#
loop_
_entity_poly.entity_id
_entity_poly.type
_entity_poly.pdbx_seq_one_letter_code
_entity_poly.pdbx_strand_id
1 'polypeptide(L)'
;MDKTNDNISSSSGRNTNNFVYNTSDIRPKIKVELPTDVESTKNITNEDTKIKKEVSRLTKQQQVVLQRTFAFIKVRAVQNGIKLLLRMFAEHPQYKDIWPQFRPYPDSSLMCAPELSRHAKTYMKGLEFIICSLTDEEKLYDSLQRIAKAHVKWNIHKKHVMHMLEQVLIMIADEIGPLSNDEKEAWTTLYDVIANMVDIFAGRI
;
A
#
# COMPACT_ATOMS: atom_id res chain seq x y z
N MET A 1 24.02 59.00 40.70
CA MET A 1 22.77 58.37 40.23
C MET A 1 23.09 56.89 40.12
N ASP A 2 22.99 56.17 41.24
CA ASP A 2 21.86 55.28 41.60
C ASP A 2 21.84 54.07 40.63
N LYS A 3 22.08 52.80 40.98
CA LYS A 3 22.12 52.04 42.25
C LYS A 3 22.75 50.66 41.96
N THR A 4 23.50 50.13 42.94
CA THR A 4 23.63 48.71 43.41
C THR A 4 23.40 47.54 42.44
N ASN A 5 24.40 46.66 42.24
CA ASN A 5 24.72 45.45 43.06
C ASN A 5 23.69 44.31 42.94
N ASP A 6 24.08 43.16 42.38
CA ASP A 6 24.37 41.93 43.16
C ASP A 6 24.48 40.67 42.28
N ASN A 7 25.54 39.92 42.57
CA ASN A 7 25.79 38.52 42.20
C ASN A 7 24.60 37.62 42.55
N ILE A 8 24.35 36.53 41.78
CA ILE A 8 24.28 35.13 42.26
C ILE A 8 24.49 34.18 41.06
N SER A 9 25.56 33.39 41.09
CA SER A 9 25.70 32.14 40.33
C SER A 9 24.86 31.04 40.96
N SER A 10 24.17 30.20 40.17
CA SER A 10 24.03 28.74 40.43
C SER A 10 23.27 28.01 39.33
N SER A 11 24.00 27.11 38.67
CA SER A 11 23.62 25.75 38.24
C SER A 11 22.16 25.29 38.45
N SER A 12 21.53 24.79 37.38
CA SER A 12 21.13 23.37 37.23
C SER A 12 20.02 23.26 36.19
N GLY A 13 20.05 22.21 35.36
CA GLY A 13 18.90 21.83 34.55
C GLY A 13 19.24 21.26 33.19
N ARG A 14 19.78 20.04 33.16
CA ARG A 14 19.70 19.18 31.97
C ARG A 14 18.21 19.02 31.62
N ASN A 15 17.84 19.25 30.36
CA ASN A 15 16.66 18.60 29.82
C ASN A 15 16.93 18.13 28.39
N THR A 16 17.53 16.95 28.33
CA THR A 16 17.61 16.11 27.14
C THR A 16 16.26 15.44 26.93
N ASN A 17 15.47 15.91 25.96
CA ASN A 17 14.36 15.10 25.43
C ASN A 17 14.73 14.60 24.04
N ASN A 18 15.63 13.63 24.06
CA ASN A 18 15.81 12.64 23.02
C ASN A 18 14.53 11.80 22.92
N PHE A 19 13.72 11.99 21.86
CA PHE A 19 12.74 10.98 21.46
C PHE A 19 13.47 9.83 20.76
N VAL A 20 14.08 8.97 21.57
CA VAL A 20 14.51 7.64 21.16
C VAL A 20 13.26 6.76 21.24
N TYR A 21 12.69 6.38 20.10
CA TYR A 21 11.76 5.26 20.07
C TYR A 21 12.56 3.97 20.26
N ASN A 22 12.65 3.53 21.51
CA ASN A 22 13.19 2.23 21.87
C ASN A 22 12.23 1.13 21.37
N THR A 23 12.70 0.31 20.44
CA THR A 23 12.00 -0.87 19.93
C THR A 23 12.31 -2.06 20.83
N SER A 24 11.67 -2.12 21.99
CA SER A 24 11.54 -3.34 22.80
C SER A 24 10.39 -3.15 23.78
N ASP A 25 9.55 -4.18 23.94
CA ASP A 25 8.40 -4.28 24.86
C ASP A 25 7.04 -3.70 24.45
N ILE A 26 6.38 -4.40 23.50
CA ILE A 26 4.95 -4.71 23.62
C ILE A 26 4.73 -6.16 23.16
N ARG A 27 4.88 -7.14 24.07
CA ARG A 27 4.39 -8.52 23.88
C ARG A 27 3.04 -8.65 24.60
N PRO A 28 1.94 -9.00 23.92
CA PRO A 28 0.76 -9.49 24.62
C PRO A 28 1.04 -10.94 25.08
N LYS A 29 0.74 -11.23 26.35
CA LYS A 29 0.68 -12.61 26.87
C LYS A 29 -0.49 -13.33 26.17
N ILE A 30 -0.19 -14.20 25.21
CA ILE A 30 -1.17 -15.11 24.62
C ILE A 30 -1.31 -16.30 25.57
N LYS A 31 -2.49 -16.47 26.17
CA LYS A 31 -2.93 -17.78 26.68
C LYS A 31 -3.16 -18.66 25.45
N VAL A 32 -2.39 -19.74 25.33
CA VAL A 32 -2.61 -20.77 24.32
C VAL A 32 -3.74 -21.66 24.83
N GLU A 33 -4.95 -21.40 24.36
CA GLU A 33 -6.02 -22.40 24.34
C GLU A 33 -6.02 -23.01 22.93
N LEU A 34 -5.79 -24.33 22.84
CA LEU A 34 -5.81 -25.05 21.56
C LEU A 34 -7.23 -25.04 20.99
N PRO A 35 -7.46 -24.53 19.77
CA PRO A 35 -8.74 -24.70 19.08
C PRO A 35 -8.85 -26.12 18.53
N THR A 36 -10.04 -26.71 18.65
CA THR A 36 -10.38 -28.03 18.11
C THR A 36 -10.24 -28.09 16.58
N ASP A 37 -9.36 -28.97 16.10
CA ASP A 37 -8.68 -28.99 14.78
C ASP A 37 -9.51 -29.26 13.50
N VAL A 38 -10.83 -29.06 13.50
CA VAL A 38 -11.69 -29.41 12.32
C VAL A 38 -12.23 -28.18 11.58
N GLU A 39 -12.44 -27.06 12.27
CA GLU A 39 -12.94 -25.80 11.67
C GLU A 39 -11.80 -25.01 11.01
N SER A 40 -10.62 -24.98 11.64
CA SER A 40 -9.46 -24.23 11.18
C SER A 40 -8.88 -24.79 9.87
N THR A 41 -8.81 -26.12 9.74
CA THR A 41 -8.34 -26.80 8.52
C THR A 41 -9.29 -26.61 7.34
N LYS A 42 -10.61 -26.64 7.56
CA LYS A 42 -11.61 -26.38 6.50
C LYS A 42 -11.53 -24.95 5.96
N ASN A 43 -11.38 -23.95 6.83
CA ASN A 43 -11.26 -22.56 6.42
C ASN A 43 -9.99 -22.30 5.61
N ILE A 44 -8.84 -22.87 6.03
CA ILE A 44 -7.57 -22.78 5.29
C ILE A 44 -7.71 -23.37 3.88
N THR A 45 -8.31 -24.57 3.75
CA THR A 45 -8.47 -25.22 2.43
C THR A 45 -9.41 -24.47 1.48
N ASN A 46 -10.44 -23.79 2.01
CA ASN A 46 -11.37 -22.99 1.21
C ASN A 46 -10.72 -21.68 0.73
N GLU A 47 -10.02 -20.99 1.62
CA GLU A 47 -9.25 -19.78 1.27
C GLU A 47 -8.20 -20.07 0.20
N ASP A 48 -7.40 -21.13 0.35
CA ASP A 48 -6.39 -21.52 -0.63
C ASP A 48 -7.01 -21.85 -2.00
N THR A 49 -8.20 -22.45 -2.02
CA THR A 49 -8.93 -22.74 -3.26
C THR A 49 -9.40 -21.46 -3.94
N LYS A 50 -9.95 -20.51 -3.18
CA LYS A 50 -10.36 -19.19 -3.70
C LYS A 50 -9.15 -18.42 -4.25
N ILE A 51 -8.02 -18.43 -3.53
CA ILE A 51 -6.82 -17.72 -3.94
C ILE A 51 -6.25 -18.31 -5.24
N LYS A 52 -6.10 -19.63 -5.34
CA LYS A 52 -5.64 -20.28 -6.58
C LYS A 52 -6.52 -19.93 -7.77
N LYS A 53 -7.84 -19.93 -7.55
CA LYS A 53 -8.81 -19.50 -8.56
C LYS A 53 -8.54 -18.05 -9.00
N GLU A 54 -8.31 -17.12 -8.08
CA GLU A 54 -8.00 -15.72 -8.44
C GLU A 54 -6.69 -15.60 -9.22
N VAL A 55 -5.61 -16.25 -8.75
CA VAL A 55 -4.29 -16.19 -9.40
C VAL A 55 -4.34 -16.75 -10.82
N SER A 56 -5.06 -17.86 -11.05
CA SER A 56 -5.20 -18.48 -12.37
C SER A 56 -5.91 -17.62 -13.43
N ARG A 57 -6.58 -16.53 -13.03
CA ARG A 57 -7.22 -15.60 -13.98
C ARG A 57 -6.22 -14.80 -14.81
N LEU A 58 -4.98 -14.64 -14.33
CA LEU A 58 -3.93 -13.90 -15.01
C LEU A 58 -3.26 -14.77 -16.09
N THR A 59 -3.74 -14.64 -17.32
CA THR A 59 -3.24 -15.42 -18.46
C THR A 59 -1.79 -15.05 -18.81
N LYS A 60 -1.05 -15.96 -19.44
CA LYS A 60 0.32 -15.70 -19.90
C LYS A 60 0.42 -14.47 -20.81
N GLN A 61 -0.57 -14.25 -21.67
CA GLN A 61 -0.64 -13.06 -22.53
C GLN A 61 -0.79 -11.78 -21.70
N GLN A 62 -1.70 -11.77 -20.72
CA GLN A 62 -1.86 -10.64 -19.81
C GLN A 62 -0.58 -10.38 -19.00
N GLN A 63 0.12 -11.42 -18.54
CA GLN A 63 1.38 -11.27 -17.81
C GLN A 63 2.45 -10.55 -18.66
N VAL A 64 2.58 -10.91 -19.94
CA VAL A 64 3.51 -10.24 -20.87
C VAL A 64 3.13 -8.77 -21.07
N VAL A 65 1.84 -8.48 -21.24
CA VAL A 65 1.32 -7.11 -21.37
C VAL A 65 1.62 -6.28 -20.12
N LEU A 66 1.36 -6.85 -18.93
CA LEU A 66 1.62 -6.22 -17.64
C LEU A 66 3.12 -5.91 -17.46
N GLN A 67 4.00 -6.86 -17.73
CA GLN A 67 5.45 -6.67 -17.64
C GLN A 67 5.95 -5.58 -18.61
N ARG A 68 5.51 -5.65 -19.87
CA ARG A 68 5.91 -4.68 -20.91
C ARG A 68 5.47 -3.27 -20.54
N THR A 69 4.20 -3.08 -20.22
CA THR A 69 3.65 -1.74 -19.95
C THR A 69 4.16 -1.19 -18.62
N PHE A 70 4.37 -2.03 -17.60
CA PHE A 70 4.98 -1.63 -16.35
C PHE A 70 6.41 -1.08 -16.52
N ALA A 71 7.17 -1.63 -17.46
CA ALA A 71 8.54 -1.19 -17.71
C ALA A 71 8.64 0.31 -18.05
N PHE A 72 7.65 0.86 -18.76
CA PHE A 72 7.59 2.28 -19.10
C PHE A 72 7.31 3.16 -17.87
N ILE A 73 6.29 2.81 -17.07
CA ILE A 73 5.95 3.62 -15.89
C ILE A 73 7.00 3.54 -14.78
N LYS A 74 7.78 2.44 -14.71
CA LYS A 74 8.85 2.25 -13.74
C LYS A 74 10.01 3.24 -13.92
N VAL A 75 10.25 3.74 -15.13
CA VAL A 75 11.34 4.70 -15.42
C VAL A 75 11.23 5.94 -14.54
N ARG A 76 10.01 6.43 -14.31
CA ARG A 76 9.71 7.58 -13.44
C ARG A 76 8.84 7.18 -12.26
N ALA A 77 9.14 6.03 -11.65
CA ALA A 77 8.26 5.38 -10.67
C ALA A 77 7.74 6.34 -9.59
N VAL A 78 8.62 7.06 -8.88
CA VAL A 78 8.19 7.93 -7.77
C VAL A 78 7.35 9.09 -8.28
N GLN A 79 7.75 9.74 -9.37
CA GLN A 79 7.00 10.86 -9.95
C GLN A 79 5.61 10.41 -10.43
N ASN A 80 5.53 9.24 -11.06
CA ASN A 80 4.29 8.67 -11.55
C ASN A 80 3.37 8.25 -10.39
N GLY A 81 3.93 7.62 -9.36
CA GLY A 81 3.19 7.30 -8.14
C GLY A 81 2.66 8.54 -7.41
N ILE A 82 3.41 9.65 -7.38
CA ILE A 82 2.94 10.92 -6.81
C ILE A 82 1.75 11.46 -7.61
N LYS A 83 1.87 11.54 -8.95
CA LYS A 83 0.78 12.02 -9.82
C LYS A 83 -0.48 11.17 -9.65
N LEU A 84 -0.32 9.85 -9.62
CA LEU A 84 -1.40 8.90 -9.40
C LEU A 84 -2.10 9.12 -8.06
N LEU A 85 -1.34 9.26 -6.96
CA LEU A 85 -1.93 9.51 -5.63
C LEU A 85 -2.59 10.89 -5.52
N LEU A 86 -2.06 11.92 -6.19
CA LEU A 86 -2.69 13.24 -6.21
C LEU A 86 -4.03 13.22 -6.96
N ARG A 87 -4.09 12.57 -8.14
CA ARG A 87 -5.35 12.41 -8.88
C ARG A 87 -6.37 11.62 -8.08
N MET A 88 -5.91 10.56 -7.41
CA MET A 88 -6.71 9.78 -6.48
C MET A 88 -7.31 10.70 -5.39
N PHE A 89 -6.50 11.45 -4.67
CA PHE A 89 -7.03 12.34 -3.62
C PHE A 89 -7.91 13.48 -4.13
N ALA A 90 -7.76 13.91 -5.39
CA ALA A 90 -8.66 14.88 -6.00
C ALA A 90 -10.04 14.25 -6.31
N GLU A 91 -10.06 13.02 -6.84
CA GLU A 91 -11.29 12.30 -7.21
C GLU A 91 -12.04 11.73 -6.00
N HIS A 92 -11.32 11.26 -4.98
CA HIS A 92 -11.91 10.77 -3.73
C HIS A 92 -11.22 11.39 -2.50
N PRO A 93 -11.55 12.64 -2.16
CA PRO A 93 -10.96 13.35 -1.01
C PRO A 93 -11.09 12.60 0.32
N GLN A 94 -12.17 11.82 0.49
CA GLN A 94 -12.43 11.00 1.68
C GLN A 94 -11.34 9.95 1.95
N TYR A 95 -10.49 9.61 0.97
CA TYR A 95 -9.40 8.65 1.20
C TYR A 95 -8.25 9.23 2.04
N LYS A 96 -8.19 10.56 2.23
CA LYS A 96 -7.28 11.17 3.20
C LYS A 96 -7.59 10.75 4.64
N ASP A 97 -8.79 10.25 4.92
CA ASP A 97 -9.14 9.71 6.24
C ASP A 97 -8.54 8.34 6.52
N ILE A 98 -8.26 7.57 5.48
CA ILE A 98 -7.59 6.27 5.58
C ILE A 98 -6.11 6.47 5.91
N TRP A 99 -5.52 7.54 5.39
CA TRP A 99 -4.11 7.88 5.54
C TRP A 99 -3.95 9.24 6.25
N PRO A 100 -4.15 9.27 7.58
CA PRO A 100 -4.18 10.51 8.35
C PRO A 100 -2.88 11.31 8.28
N GLN A 101 -1.76 10.69 7.88
CA GLN A 101 -0.49 11.39 7.64
C GLN A 101 -0.57 12.48 6.56
N PHE A 102 -1.59 12.48 5.70
CA PHE A 102 -1.79 13.51 4.68
C PHE A 102 -2.66 14.68 5.16
N ARG A 103 -3.41 14.53 6.27
CA ARG A 103 -4.31 15.57 6.79
C ARG A 103 -3.63 16.91 7.14
N PRO A 104 -2.36 16.95 7.60
CA PRO A 104 -1.70 18.23 7.89
C PRO A 104 -1.41 19.08 6.64
N TYR A 105 -1.48 18.50 5.44
CA TYR A 105 -1.11 19.16 4.21
C TYR A 105 -2.36 19.66 3.46
N PRO A 106 -2.49 20.98 3.25
CA PRO A 106 -3.44 21.52 2.27
C PRO A 106 -3.19 20.94 0.87
N ASP A 107 -4.25 20.79 0.09
CA ASP A 107 -4.23 20.20 -1.27
C ASP A 107 -3.20 20.87 -2.19
N SER A 108 -3.06 22.20 -2.09
CA SER A 108 -2.07 22.99 -2.84
C SER A 108 -0.62 22.66 -2.50
N SER A 109 -0.36 22.05 -1.34
CA SER A 109 0.98 21.73 -0.83
C SER A 109 1.26 20.23 -0.75
N LEU A 110 0.24 19.39 -0.96
CA LEU A 110 0.32 17.94 -0.80
C LEU A 110 1.39 17.31 -1.71
N MET A 111 1.60 17.88 -2.91
CA MET A 111 2.64 17.43 -3.83
C MET A 111 4.06 17.53 -3.26
N CYS A 112 4.29 18.44 -2.30
CA CYS A 112 5.58 18.65 -1.65
C CYS A 112 5.73 17.85 -0.34
N ALA A 113 4.70 17.12 0.08
CA ALA A 113 4.74 16.35 1.32
C ALA A 113 5.73 15.17 1.20
N PRO A 114 6.74 15.06 2.08
CA PRO A 114 7.67 13.91 2.09
C PRO A 114 6.94 12.56 2.23
N GLU A 115 5.84 12.54 2.98
CA GLU A 115 4.94 11.42 3.20
C GLU A 115 4.37 10.90 1.88
N LEU A 116 4.00 11.81 0.97
CA LEU A 116 3.42 11.44 -0.32
C LEU A 116 4.46 10.75 -1.19
N SER A 117 5.66 11.31 -1.26
CA SER A 117 6.79 10.71 -1.97
C SER A 117 7.14 9.31 -1.44
N ARG A 118 7.13 9.15 -0.10
CA ARG A 118 7.36 7.85 0.55
C ARG A 118 6.24 6.86 0.25
N HIS A 119 4.97 7.30 0.25
CA HIS A 119 3.84 6.45 -0.09
C HIS A 119 3.91 6.02 -1.57
N ALA A 120 4.17 6.95 -2.49
CA ALA A 120 4.35 6.67 -3.91
C ALA A 120 5.45 5.63 -4.14
N LYS A 121 6.59 5.75 -3.46
CA LYS A 121 7.67 4.77 -3.52
C LYS A 121 7.24 3.38 -3.04
N THR A 122 6.51 3.31 -1.92
CA THR A 122 5.98 2.04 -1.38
C THR A 122 4.99 1.39 -2.34
N TYR A 123 4.06 2.19 -2.88
CA TYR A 123 3.06 1.74 -3.85
C TYR A 123 3.73 1.16 -5.11
N MET A 124 4.65 1.90 -5.73
CA MET A 124 5.33 1.45 -6.95
C MET A 124 6.19 0.20 -6.72
N LYS A 125 6.84 0.08 -5.56
CA LYS A 125 7.56 -1.15 -5.18
C LYS A 125 6.63 -2.33 -4.97
N GLY A 126 5.46 -2.12 -4.37
CA GLY A 126 4.45 -3.16 -4.21
C GLY A 126 3.96 -3.67 -5.57
N LEU A 127 3.69 -2.75 -6.49
CA LEU A 127 3.30 -3.11 -7.84
C LEU A 127 4.43 -3.84 -8.59
N GLU A 128 5.66 -3.33 -8.52
CA GLU A 128 6.84 -3.99 -9.10
C GLU A 128 7.00 -5.42 -8.59
N PHE A 129 6.85 -5.63 -7.28
CA PHE A 129 6.98 -6.95 -6.67
C PHE A 129 5.96 -7.95 -7.26
N ILE A 130 4.70 -7.53 -7.40
CA ILE A 130 3.67 -8.36 -8.04
C ILE A 130 4.05 -8.65 -9.50
N ILE A 131 4.42 -7.63 -10.28
CA ILE A 131 4.76 -7.78 -11.71
C ILE A 131 5.96 -8.74 -11.91
N CYS A 132 6.99 -8.64 -11.06
CA CYS A 132 8.15 -9.52 -11.10
C CYS A 132 7.82 -10.97 -10.68
N SER A 133 6.73 -11.18 -9.96
CA SER A 133 6.29 -12.51 -9.51
C SER A 133 5.35 -13.23 -10.49
N LEU A 134 4.84 -12.55 -11.52
CA LEU A 134 3.75 -13.04 -12.38
C LEU A 134 3.98 -14.43 -13.00
N THR A 135 5.23 -14.79 -13.30
CA THR A 135 5.58 -16.05 -13.99
C THR A 135 5.79 -17.23 -13.04
N ASP A 136 5.72 -17.00 -11.73
CA ASP A 136 5.96 -17.99 -10.69
C ASP A 136 4.76 -17.96 -9.73
N GLU A 137 3.93 -18.99 -9.80
CA GLU A 137 2.64 -19.04 -9.10
C GLU A 137 2.81 -18.92 -7.57
N GLU A 138 3.82 -19.58 -7.00
CA GLU A 138 4.10 -19.53 -5.56
C GLU A 138 4.56 -18.12 -5.15
N LYS A 139 5.47 -17.51 -5.91
CA LYS A 139 5.89 -16.13 -5.65
C LYS A 139 4.77 -15.13 -5.83
N LEU A 140 3.88 -15.35 -6.80
CA LEU A 140 2.72 -14.49 -7.04
C LEU A 140 1.73 -14.59 -5.89
N TYR A 141 1.46 -15.80 -5.41
CA TYR A 141 0.66 -16.03 -4.20
C TYR A 141 1.23 -15.25 -3.01
N ASP A 142 2.52 -15.42 -2.69
CA ASP A 142 3.16 -14.76 -1.55
C ASP A 142 3.11 -13.23 -1.68
N SER A 143 3.30 -12.73 -2.89
CA SER A 143 3.25 -11.30 -3.20
C SER A 143 1.86 -10.72 -2.99
N LEU A 144 0.83 -11.36 -3.54
CA LEU A 144 -0.55 -10.94 -3.39
C LEU A 144 -1.03 -11.08 -1.95
N GLN A 145 -0.67 -12.17 -1.25
CA GLN A 145 -1.01 -12.35 0.16
C GLN A 145 -0.42 -11.23 1.03
N ARG A 146 0.87 -10.90 0.85
CA ARG A 146 1.54 -9.85 1.61
C ARG A 146 0.85 -8.49 1.39
N ILE A 147 0.54 -8.17 0.13
CA ILE A 147 -0.13 -6.91 -0.22
C ILE A 147 -1.55 -6.89 0.34
N ALA A 148 -2.31 -7.96 0.21
CA ALA A 148 -3.66 -8.06 0.73
C ALA A 148 -3.71 -7.84 2.25
N LYS A 149 -2.88 -8.58 3.02
CA LYS A 149 -2.80 -8.43 4.49
C LYS A 149 -2.44 -7.01 4.92
N ALA A 150 -1.55 -6.34 4.19
CA ALA A 150 -1.21 -4.94 4.45
C ALA A 150 -2.41 -4.01 4.24
N HIS A 151 -3.23 -4.24 3.21
CA HIS A 151 -4.43 -3.46 2.92
C HIS A 151 -5.56 -3.74 3.93
N VAL A 152 -5.73 -5.00 4.37
CA VAL A 152 -6.71 -5.36 5.42
C VAL A 152 -6.43 -4.61 6.71
N LYS A 153 -5.17 -4.45 7.11
CA LYS A 153 -4.77 -3.68 8.30
C LYS A 153 -5.28 -2.23 8.29
N TRP A 154 -5.41 -1.63 7.10
CA TRP A 154 -5.90 -0.25 6.93
C TRP A 154 -7.40 -0.20 6.58
N ASN A 155 -8.13 -1.30 6.80
CA ASN A 155 -9.53 -1.46 6.44
C ASN A 155 -9.82 -1.07 4.97
N ILE A 156 -8.90 -1.44 4.08
CA ILE A 156 -9.12 -1.28 2.64
C ILE A 156 -10.08 -2.36 2.15
N HIS A 157 -10.96 -1.99 1.24
CA HIS A 157 -11.94 -2.86 0.59
C HIS A 157 -11.69 -2.94 -0.91
N LYS A 158 -12.23 -3.96 -1.57
CA LYS A 158 -12.20 -4.10 -3.03
C LYS A 158 -12.48 -2.81 -3.77
N LYS A 159 -13.54 -2.08 -3.40
CA LYS A 159 -13.91 -0.80 -4.03
C LYS A 159 -12.76 0.23 -4.04
N HIS A 160 -11.99 0.33 -2.96
CA HIS A 160 -10.89 1.30 -2.88
C HIS A 160 -9.74 0.92 -3.82
N VAL A 161 -9.45 -0.39 -3.95
CA VAL A 161 -8.45 -0.91 -4.91
C VAL A 161 -8.92 -0.65 -6.34
N MET A 162 -10.20 -0.85 -6.63
CA MET A 162 -10.76 -0.59 -7.96
C MET A 162 -10.77 0.88 -8.33
N HIS A 163 -10.97 1.81 -7.40
CA HIS A 163 -10.82 3.25 -7.70
C HIS A 163 -9.37 3.61 -8.06
N MET A 164 -8.38 2.87 -7.54
CA MET A 164 -6.98 3.06 -7.92
C MET A 164 -6.70 2.64 -9.37
N LEU A 165 -7.42 1.62 -9.89
CA LEU A 165 -7.24 1.13 -11.26
C LEU A 165 -7.41 2.25 -12.29
N GLU A 166 -8.42 3.11 -12.13
CA GLU A 166 -8.67 4.22 -13.05
C GLU A 166 -7.45 5.14 -13.16
N GLN A 167 -6.83 5.45 -12.02
CA GLN A 167 -5.64 6.31 -11.94
C GLN A 167 -4.39 5.64 -12.51
N VAL A 168 -4.34 4.30 -12.46
CA VAL A 168 -3.28 3.48 -13.05
C VAL A 168 -3.39 3.47 -14.57
N LEU A 169 -4.59 3.26 -15.11
CA LEU A 169 -4.80 3.28 -16.56
C LEU A 169 -4.44 4.64 -17.15
N ILE A 170 -4.79 5.74 -16.48
CA ILE A 170 -4.38 7.09 -16.87
C ILE A 170 -2.84 7.23 -16.79
N MET A 171 -2.22 6.78 -15.69
CA MET A 171 -0.76 6.85 -15.52
C MET A 171 0.01 6.10 -16.62
N ILE A 172 -0.48 4.92 -17.04
CA ILE A 172 0.17 4.17 -18.11
C ILE A 172 -0.04 4.88 -19.44
N ALA A 173 -1.25 5.38 -19.70
CA ALA A 173 -1.55 6.13 -20.91
C ALA A 173 -0.71 7.43 -21.04
N ASP A 174 -0.43 8.10 -19.92
CA ASP A 174 0.46 9.27 -19.86
C ASP A 174 1.90 8.93 -20.34
N GLU A 175 2.34 7.68 -20.17
CA GLU A 175 3.71 7.24 -20.49
C GLU A 175 3.84 6.58 -21.87
N ILE A 176 2.82 5.86 -22.35
CA ILE A 176 2.91 5.08 -23.60
C ILE A 176 1.85 5.45 -24.66
N GLY A 177 0.97 6.40 -24.36
CA GLY A 177 -0.16 6.77 -25.21
C GLY A 177 -1.43 5.93 -24.96
N PRO A 178 -2.48 6.11 -25.78
CA PRO A 178 -3.77 5.44 -25.56
C PRO A 178 -3.64 3.92 -25.47
N LEU A 179 -4.17 3.33 -24.40
CA LEU A 179 -4.13 1.89 -24.17
C LEU A 179 -5.07 1.13 -25.10
N SER A 180 -4.60 -0.02 -25.59
CA SER A 180 -5.44 -0.99 -26.27
C SER A 180 -6.45 -1.65 -25.32
N ASN A 181 -7.43 -2.36 -25.87
CA ASN A 181 -8.39 -3.11 -25.05
C ASN A 181 -7.68 -4.21 -24.23
N ASP A 182 -6.76 -4.94 -24.85
CA ASP A 182 -5.95 -5.97 -24.18
C ASP A 182 -5.13 -5.41 -23.01
N GLU A 183 -4.56 -4.21 -23.16
CA GLU A 183 -3.82 -3.53 -22.11
C GLU A 183 -4.74 -3.16 -20.94
N LYS A 184 -5.88 -2.54 -21.23
CA LYS A 184 -6.88 -2.20 -20.20
C LYS A 184 -7.37 -3.45 -19.48
N GLU A 185 -7.67 -4.52 -20.22
CA GLU A 185 -8.17 -5.77 -19.66
C GLU A 185 -7.13 -6.47 -18.78
N ALA A 186 -5.86 -6.50 -19.20
CA ALA A 186 -4.80 -7.10 -18.40
C ALA A 186 -4.62 -6.38 -17.05
N TRP A 187 -4.59 -5.04 -17.07
CA TRP A 187 -4.52 -4.24 -15.84
C TRP A 187 -5.79 -4.34 -14.99
N THR A 188 -6.96 -4.38 -15.62
CA THR A 188 -8.23 -4.56 -14.91
C THR A 188 -8.28 -5.91 -14.20
N THR A 189 -7.86 -6.98 -14.88
CA THR A 189 -7.79 -8.32 -14.31
C THR A 189 -6.84 -8.37 -13.12
N LEU A 190 -5.65 -7.78 -13.24
CA LEU A 190 -4.69 -7.70 -12.14
C LEU A 190 -5.27 -6.98 -10.91
N TYR A 191 -5.89 -5.82 -11.12
CA TYR A 191 -6.48 -5.05 -10.02
C TYR A 191 -7.67 -5.75 -9.39
N ASP A 192 -8.52 -6.42 -10.19
CA ASP A 192 -9.64 -7.18 -9.66
C ASP A 192 -9.17 -8.41 -8.85
N VAL A 193 -8.10 -9.09 -9.29
CA VAL A 193 -7.44 -10.16 -8.51
C VAL A 193 -6.91 -9.60 -7.18
N ILE A 194 -6.16 -8.49 -7.19
CA ILE A 194 -5.66 -7.86 -5.95
C ILE A 194 -6.83 -7.48 -5.04
N ALA A 195 -7.90 -6.92 -5.59
CA ALA A 195 -9.06 -6.46 -4.84
C ALA A 195 -9.84 -7.63 -4.21
N ASN A 196 -9.99 -8.74 -4.93
CA ASN A 196 -10.58 -9.97 -4.40
C ASN A 196 -9.69 -10.59 -3.32
N MET A 197 -8.37 -10.59 -3.50
CA MET A 197 -7.43 -11.06 -2.49
C MET A 197 -7.58 -10.27 -1.19
N VAL A 198 -7.74 -8.95 -1.25
CA VAL A 198 -8.01 -8.11 -0.07
C VAL A 198 -9.27 -8.56 0.66
N ASP A 199 -10.37 -8.80 -0.06
CA ASP A 199 -11.64 -9.18 0.56
C ASP A 199 -11.65 -10.64 1.06
N ILE A 200 -10.95 -11.57 0.40
CA ILE A 200 -10.72 -12.95 0.88
C ILE A 200 -9.97 -12.90 2.21
N PHE A 201 -8.83 -12.21 2.28
CA PHE A 201 -8.04 -12.11 3.51
C PHE A 201 -8.72 -11.29 4.61
N ALA A 202 -9.74 -10.50 4.28
CA ALA A 202 -10.59 -9.81 5.25
C ALA A 202 -11.78 -10.65 5.72
N GLY A 203 -11.99 -11.86 5.18
CA GLY A 203 -13.14 -12.72 5.49
C GLY A 203 -14.47 -12.15 4.98
N ARG A 204 -14.46 -11.38 3.89
CA ARG A 204 -15.66 -10.71 3.35
C ARG A 204 -16.37 -11.48 2.25
N ILE A 205 -15.69 -12.46 1.61
CA ILE A 205 -16.21 -13.28 0.50
C ILE A 205 -15.71 -14.71 0.55
#